data_AF-D6RLN3-F1
#
_entry.id   AF-D6RLN3-F1
#
_cell.length_a   1.000
_cell.length_b   1.000
_cell.length_c   1.000
_cell.angle_alpha   90.00
_cell.angle_beta   90.00
_cell.angle_gamma   90.00
#
_symmetry.space_group_name_H-M   'P 1'
#
loop_
_entity.id
_entity.type
_entity.pdbx_description
1 polymer ?
#
loop_
_entity_poly.entity_id
_entity_poly.type
_entity_poly.pdbx_seq_one_letter_code
_entity_poly.pdbx_strand_id
1 'polypeptide(L)'
;MREKKDERRSTPALPVYKSQPPVWLPTIHGTADLGYPAFYPPRPGQDEDVLSASNIKNGFLLPQPVSVETFSAQSMINEKLRNNDTLSKLEELMNEVFVRRAERTSPIPPSSFRMPTRVTLNDAKRQAWFADLANPEVPLHKLGKSVPHGAKGHDLLDLLQSHDVAIPRAVWVLRVFGANETAGLRNKPSYNPTQYSIEWANVVTGYLKKQLYEIALPSAPRPGLNIKQTFKGVLSEPESRERWISRFAYSLKLLRTFYREGLVDRKTFLVWLVQQMAICNLAQAGFVTRLVDEYLDDMLTIRALARPLAEACLTKLAEVRGFVTRQICFIT
;
A
#
# COMPACT_ATOMS: atom_id res chain seq x y z
N MET A 1 -14.22 57.87 58.18
CA MET A 1 -13.31 56.78 58.60
C MET A 1 -13.85 55.48 58.02
N ARG A 2 -13.14 54.87 57.07
CA ARG A 2 -13.52 53.59 56.44
C ARG A 2 -12.50 52.54 56.85
N GLU A 3 -12.96 51.53 57.57
CA GLU A 3 -12.16 50.36 57.96
C GLU A 3 -11.72 49.60 56.71
N LYS A 4 -10.41 49.33 56.60
CA LYS A 4 -9.84 48.42 55.60
C LYS A 4 -10.10 46.99 56.06
N LYS A 5 -10.94 46.28 55.33
CA LYS A 5 -11.12 44.83 55.41
C LYS A 5 -9.99 44.16 54.62
N ASP A 6 -9.02 43.57 55.32
CA ASP A 6 -7.96 42.75 54.72
C ASP A 6 -8.57 41.43 54.19
N GLU A 7 -8.96 41.42 52.92
CA GLU A 7 -9.28 40.19 52.20
C GLU A 7 -7.98 39.47 51.79
N ARG A 8 -7.45 38.66 52.72
CA ARG A 8 -6.45 37.64 52.35
C ARG A 8 -7.11 36.67 51.36
N ARG A 9 -6.77 36.80 50.08
CA ARG A 9 -7.05 35.79 49.04
C ARG A 9 -6.58 34.42 49.53
N SER A 10 -7.52 33.56 49.90
CA SER A 10 -7.28 32.15 50.13
C SER A 10 -6.92 31.51 48.79
N THR A 11 -5.63 31.38 48.49
CA THR A 11 -5.15 30.51 47.41
C THR A 11 -5.68 29.10 47.69
N PRO A 12 -6.40 28.46 46.74
CA PRO A 12 -6.87 27.10 46.94
C PRO A 12 -5.66 26.19 47.15
N ALA A 13 -5.63 25.49 48.27
CA ALA A 13 -4.58 24.53 48.56
C ALA A 13 -4.51 23.51 47.42
N LEU A 14 -3.34 23.39 46.78
CA LEU A 14 -3.14 22.39 45.74
C LEU A 14 -3.38 21.00 46.34
N PRO A 15 -4.04 20.09 45.61
CA PRO A 15 -4.30 18.75 46.10
C PRO A 15 -2.97 18.03 46.35
N VAL A 16 -2.87 17.35 47.49
CA VAL A 16 -1.71 16.52 47.84
C VAL A 16 -1.59 15.39 46.82
N TYR A 17 -0.40 15.27 46.22
CA TYR A 17 -0.08 14.19 45.28
C TYR A 17 -0.28 12.82 45.96
N LYS A 18 -0.98 11.92 45.29
CA LYS A 18 -1.12 10.51 45.69
C LYS A 18 -0.44 9.64 44.66
N SER A 19 0.40 8.71 45.11
CA SER A 19 0.99 7.69 44.24
C SER A 19 -0.14 6.85 43.62
N GLN A 20 -0.14 6.73 42.29
CA GLN A 20 -1.12 5.97 41.53
C GLN A 20 -0.39 5.01 40.59
N PRO A 21 -0.95 3.83 40.30
CA PRO A 21 -0.38 2.92 39.33
C PRO A 21 -0.47 3.53 37.92
N PRO A 22 0.37 3.07 36.97
CA PRO A 22 0.23 3.44 35.57
C PRO A 22 -1.16 3.10 35.02
N VAL A 23 -1.70 3.95 34.15
CA VAL A 23 -3.07 3.81 33.60
C VAL A 23 -3.29 2.49 32.84
N TRP A 24 -2.22 1.88 32.34
CA TRP A 24 -2.26 0.62 31.60
C TRP A 24 -2.15 -0.63 32.50
N LEU A 25 -1.82 -0.48 33.79
CA LEU A 25 -1.58 -1.61 34.69
C LEU A 25 -2.92 -2.18 35.18
N PRO A 26 -3.28 -3.44 34.84
CA PRO A 26 -4.51 -4.05 35.32
C PRO A 26 -4.43 -4.33 36.83
N THR A 27 -5.59 -4.38 37.48
CA THR A 27 -5.71 -4.87 38.86
C THR A 27 -5.38 -6.35 38.93
N ILE A 28 -4.87 -6.81 40.08
CA ILE A 28 -4.57 -8.24 40.31
C ILE A 28 -5.83 -9.09 40.20
N HIS A 29 -6.97 -8.53 40.65
CA HIS A 29 -8.25 -9.21 40.63
C HIS A 29 -9.35 -8.28 40.09
N GLY A 30 -10.31 -8.86 39.38
CA GLY A 30 -11.42 -8.09 38.78
C GLY A 30 -12.51 -7.70 39.79
N THR A 31 -12.63 -8.40 40.91
CA THR A 31 -13.70 -8.18 41.90
C THR A 31 -13.22 -7.95 43.34
N ALA A 32 -11.96 -8.26 43.65
CA ALA A 32 -11.41 -8.17 45.00
C ALA A 32 -10.35 -7.07 45.02
N ASP A 33 -10.30 -6.31 46.11
CA ASP A 33 -9.29 -5.27 46.29
C ASP A 33 -7.96 -5.89 46.74
N LEU A 34 -7.25 -6.50 45.79
CA LEU A 34 -5.90 -7.03 45.98
C LEU A 34 -4.81 -6.07 45.49
N GLY A 35 -5.20 -4.87 45.05
CA GLY A 35 -4.29 -3.88 44.48
C GLY A 35 -3.78 -4.26 43.08
N TYR A 36 -2.56 -3.81 42.78
CA TYR A 36 -1.95 -3.86 41.45
C TYR A 36 -0.65 -4.67 41.47
N PRO A 37 -0.35 -5.45 40.42
CA PRO A 37 0.88 -6.23 40.37
C PRO A 37 2.11 -5.32 40.50
N ALA A 38 3.02 -5.67 41.41
CA ALA A 38 4.28 -4.95 41.63
C ALA A 38 4.15 -3.45 41.98
N PHE A 39 2.98 -3.00 42.44
CA PHE A 39 2.75 -1.62 42.85
C PHE A 39 2.26 -1.56 44.30
N TYR A 40 3.15 -1.13 45.19
CA TYR A 40 2.94 -1.09 46.63
C TYR A 40 3.18 0.34 47.15
N PRO A 41 2.19 1.24 47.05
CA PRO A 41 2.34 2.61 47.54
C PRO A 41 2.34 2.63 49.08
N PRO A 42 3.09 3.55 49.71
CA PRO A 42 3.01 3.74 51.16
C PRO A 42 1.60 4.18 51.54
N ARG A 43 1.07 3.63 52.62
CA ARG A 43 -0.27 3.91 53.16
C ARG A 43 -0.15 4.34 54.62
N PRO A 44 -0.95 5.31 55.08
CA PRO A 44 -0.98 5.66 56.49
C PRO A 44 -1.40 4.46 57.35
N GLY A 45 -0.70 4.25 58.46
CA GLY A 45 -1.04 3.21 59.44
C GLY A 45 -0.49 1.83 59.07
N GLN A 46 0.58 1.77 58.28
CA GLN A 46 1.34 0.54 58.11
C GLN A 46 2.06 0.17 59.40
N ASP A 47 2.51 -1.09 59.50
CA ASP A 47 3.20 -1.59 60.70
C ASP A 47 4.47 -0.78 61.02
N GLU A 48 5.16 -0.27 59.99
CA GLU A 48 6.30 0.64 60.16
C GLU A 48 5.93 2.00 60.81
N ASP A 49 4.69 2.45 60.69
CA ASP A 49 4.21 3.73 61.26
C ASP A 49 3.84 3.60 62.75
N VAL A 50 3.74 2.36 63.28
CA VAL A 50 3.32 2.11 64.66
C VAL A 50 4.48 2.33 65.63
N LEU A 51 4.45 3.47 66.32
CA LEU A 51 5.44 3.90 67.32
C LEU A 51 5.30 3.15 68.66
N SER A 52 5.44 1.83 68.65
CA SER A 52 5.44 1.02 69.87
C SER A 52 6.73 1.22 70.69
N ALA A 53 6.66 1.03 72.01
CA ALA A 53 7.84 1.14 72.87
C ALA A 53 8.98 0.18 72.46
N SER A 54 8.66 -0.96 71.85
CA SER A 54 9.65 -1.88 71.30
C SER A 54 10.28 -1.35 70.01
N ASN A 55 9.46 -0.89 69.05
CA ASN A 55 9.94 -0.36 67.76
C ASN A 55 10.82 0.88 67.96
N ILE A 56 10.49 1.73 68.92
CA ILE A 56 11.29 2.93 69.24
C ILE A 56 12.65 2.55 69.85
N LYS A 57 12.70 1.52 70.70
CA LYS A 57 13.93 1.12 71.40
C LYS A 57 14.86 0.24 70.56
N ASN A 58 14.29 -0.65 69.76
CA ASN A 58 15.02 -1.71 69.06
C ASN A 58 15.03 -1.53 67.53
N GLY A 59 14.29 -0.55 67.00
CA GLY A 59 14.02 -0.40 65.56
C GLY A 59 12.86 -1.30 65.10
N PHE A 60 12.28 -0.95 63.95
CA PHE A 60 11.30 -1.79 63.27
C PHE A 60 12.01 -2.87 62.45
N LEU A 61 11.69 -4.13 62.71
CA LEU A 61 12.23 -5.29 61.99
C LEU A 61 11.09 -6.04 61.33
N LEU A 62 11.18 -6.24 60.02
CA LEU A 62 10.23 -7.07 59.29
C LEU A 62 10.48 -8.54 59.65
N PRO A 63 9.43 -9.31 60.03
CA PRO A 63 9.59 -10.74 60.23
C PRO A 63 9.96 -11.40 58.90
N GLN A 64 10.87 -12.38 58.96
CA GLN A 64 11.15 -13.21 57.79
C GLN A 64 9.88 -14.00 57.44
N PRO A 65 9.33 -13.86 56.22
CA PRO A 65 8.11 -14.56 55.83
C PRO A 65 8.34 -16.07 55.66
N VAL A 66 9.60 -16.49 55.50
CA VAL A 66 10.01 -17.89 55.31
C VAL A 66 11.23 -18.16 56.18
N SER A 67 11.19 -19.24 56.97
CA SER A 67 12.25 -19.57 57.95
C SER A 67 13.60 -19.97 57.33
N VAL A 68 13.62 -20.39 56.06
CA VAL A 68 14.83 -20.89 55.38
C VAL A 68 14.97 -20.28 53.99
N GLU A 69 15.15 -18.96 53.92
CA GLU A 69 15.20 -18.20 52.65
C GLU A 69 16.34 -18.61 51.70
N THR A 70 17.46 -19.08 52.25
CA THR A 70 18.65 -19.48 51.47
C THR A 70 18.65 -20.97 51.08
N PHE A 71 17.62 -21.73 51.45
CA PHE A 71 17.57 -23.16 51.17
C PHE A 71 17.26 -23.44 49.70
N SER A 72 17.99 -24.39 49.12
CA SER A 72 17.74 -24.85 47.75
C SER A 72 16.71 -25.99 47.72
N ALA A 73 15.58 -25.76 47.05
CA ALA A 73 14.58 -26.78 46.80
C ALA A 73 14.93 -27.77 45.66
N GLN A 74 16.17 -27.75 45.14
CA GLN A 74 16.58 -28.52 43.95
C GLN A 74 16.29 -30.03 44.08
N SER A 75 16.65 -30.65 45.20
CA SER A 75 16.42 -32.10 45.40
C SER A 75 14.93 -32.43 45.44
N MET A 76 14.14 -31.62 46.14
CA MET A 76 12.69 -31.82 46.30
C MET A 76 11.93 -31.68 44.99
N ILE A 77 12.32 -30.71 44.16
CA ILE A 77 11.72 -30.49 42.85
C ILE A 77 12.12 -31.62 41.89
N ASN A 78 13.40 -32.00 41.87
CA ASN A 78 13.89 -33.08 40.98
C ASN A 78 13.22 -34.42 41.28
N GLU A 79 12.99 -34.73 42.56
CA GLU A 79 12.25 -35.93 42.96
C GLU A 79 10.81 -35.90 42.39
N LYS A 80 10.11 -34.76 42.52
CA LYS A 80 8.77 -34.60 41.96
C LYS A 80 8.75 -34.64 40.42
N LEU A 81 9.75 -34.08 39.75
CA LEU A 81 9.85 -34.09 38.29
C LEU A 81 10.16 -35.48 37.72
N ARG A 82 10.83 -36.35 38.49
CA ARG A 82 11.06 -37.75 38.11
C ARG A 82 9.80 -38.62 38.19
N ASN A 83 8.74 -38.15 38.85
CA ASN A 83 7.44 -38.83 38.84
C ASN A 83 6.76 -38.60 37.48
N ASN A 84 6.36 -39.68 36.82
CA ASN A 84 5.83 -39.66 35.44
C ASN A 84 4.56 -38.81 35.25
N ASP A 85 3.81 -38.53 36.32
CA ASP A 85 2.51 -37.84 36.27
C ASP A 85 2.62 -36.31 36.47
N THR A 86 3.77 -35.81 36.96
CA THR A 86 3.94 -34.39 37.31
C THR A 86 3.85 -33.48 36.09
N LEU A 87 4.46 -33.88 34.97
CA LEU A 87 4.42 -33.10 33.73
C LEU A 87 3.01 -33.03 33.15
N SER A 88 2.30 -34.16 33.13
CA SER A 88 0.91 -34.22 32.65
C SER A 88 -0.02 -33.30 33.45
N LYS A 89 0.13 -33.27 34.77
CA LYS A 89 -0.63 -32.36 35.65
C LYS A 89 -0.31 -30.89 35.43
N LEU A 90 0.95 -30.55 35.17
CA LEU A 90 1.35 -29.17 34.83
C LEU A 90 0.80 -28.75 33.47
N GLU A 91 0.82 -29.66 32.50
CA GLU A 91 0.20 -29.44 31.19
C GLU A 91 -1.31 -29.21 31.31
N GLU A 92 -2.02 -30.06 32.05
CA GLU A 92 -3.45 -29.92 32.32
C GLU A 92 -3.76 -28.55 32.95
N LEU A 93 -3.01 -28.16 34.00
CA LEU A 93 -3.16 -26.85 34.63
C LEU A 93 -2.95 -25.70 33.64
N MET A 94 -1.88 -25.75 32.84
CA MET A 94 -1.58 -24.67 31.89
C MET A 94 -2.62 -24.59 30.78
N ASN A 95 -3.11 -25.73 30.28
CA ASN A 95 -4.19 -25.78 29.30
C ASN A 95 -5.48 -25.16 29.87
N GLU A 96 -5.85 -25.50 31.10
CA GLU A 96 -6.99 -24.91 31.81
C GLU A 96 -6.85 -23.38 32.01
N VAL A 97 -5.62 -22.90 32.26
CA VAL A 97 -5.33 -21.45 32.30
C VAL A 97 -5.48 -20.81 30.92
N PHE A 98 -4.98 -21.45 29.86
CA PHE A 98 -5.08 -20.93 28.49
C PHE A 98 -6.53 -20.86 28.01
N VAL A 99 -7.35 -21.87 28.30
CA VAL A 99 -8.78 -21.88 27.97
C VAL A 99 -9.49 -20.70 28.64
N ARG A 100 -9.34 -20.54 29.96
CA ARG A 100 -9.95 -19.42 30.70
C ARG A 100 -9.44 -18.06 30.23
N ARG A 101 -8.17 -17.96 29.86
CA ARG A 101 -7.59 -16.74 29.30
C ARG A 101 -8.21 -16.42 27.94
N ALA A 102 -8.38 -17.41 27.07
CA ALA A 102 -9.00 -17.23 25.76
C ALA A 102 -10.45 -16.76 25.88
N GLU A 103 -11.23 -17.35 26.80
CA GLU A 103 -12.63 -16.94 27.08
C GLU A 103 -12.75 -15.50 27.60
N ARG A 104 -11.77 -15.04 28.39
CA ARG A 104 -11.75 -13.69 28.97
C ARG A 104 -11.09 -12.64 28.09
N THR A 105 -10.33 -13.05 27.08
CA THR A 105 -9.67 -12.12 26.17
C THR A 105 -10.68 -11.61 25.15
N SER A 106 -10.80 -10.29 25.02
CA SER A 106 -11.70 -9.71 24.01
C SER A 106 -11.29 -10.18 22.60
N PRO A 107 -12.20 -10.78 21.82
CA PRO A 107 -11.89 -11.22 20.47
C PRO A 107 -11.61 -10.02 19.57
N ILE A 108 -10.72 -10.21 18.59
CA ILE A 108 -10.48 -9.20 17.56
C ILE A 108 -11.76 -9.09 16.73
N PRO A 109 -12.37 -7.90 16.62
CA PRO A 109 -13.59 -7.74 15.85
C PRO A 109 -13.35 -8.08 14.37
N PRO A 110 -14.35 -8.64 13.67
CA PRO A 110 -14.22 -8.92 12.24
C PRO A 110 -14.03 -7.61 11.46
N SER A 111 -13.34 -7.70 10.31
CA SER A 111 -13.08 -6.55 9.45
C SER A 111 -14.40 -5.89 8.99
N SER A 112 -14.59 -4.62 9.34
CA SER A 112 -15.70 -3.78 8.89
C SER A 112 -15.43 -3.12 7.53
N PHE A 113 -14.30 -3.46 6.90
CA PHE A 113 -13.89 -2.84 5.64
C PHE A 113 -14.88 -3.15 4.52
N ARG A 114 -15.36 -2.09 3.87
CA ARG A 114 -16.20 -2.15 2.67
C ARG A 114 -15.47 -1.49 1.52
N MET A 115 -15.59 -2.07 0.33
CA MET A 115 -15.05 -1.44 -0.87
C MET A 115 -15.80 -0.12 -1.14
N PRO A 116 -15.09 0.95 -1.55
CA PRO A 116 -15.70 2.20 -2.00
C PRO A 116 -16.80 1.95 -3.04
N THR A 117 -18.00 2.48 -2.82
CA THR A 117 -19.12 2.29 -3.73
C THR A 117 -19.01 3.22 -4.93
N ARG A 118 -19.47 2.74 -6.09
CA ARG A 118 -19.51 3.53 -7.33
C ARG A 118 -20.79 4.35 -7.41
N VAL A 119 -20.66 5.61 -7.77
CA VAL A 119 -21.76 6.56 -7.94
C VAL A 119 -21.74 7.11 -9.37
N THR A 120 -22.92 7.28 -9.95
CA THR A 120 -23.07 7.97 -11.24
C THR A 120 -22.97 9.46 -11.00
N LEU A 121 -21.89 10.07 -11.49
CA LEU A 121 -21.68 11.51 -11.43
C LEU A 121 -21.92 12.11 -12.82
N ASN A 122 -22.40 13.35 -12.87
CA ASN A 122 -22.41 14.12 -14.12
C ASN A 122 -20.98 14.52 -14.51
N ASP A 123 -20.79 15.00 -15.74
CA ASP A 123 -19.45 15.30 -16.27
C ASP A 123 -18.71 16.36 -15.44
N ALA A 124 -19.39 17.42 -15.02
CA ALA A 124 -18.78 18.47 -14.20
C ALA A 124 -18.27 17.92 -12.85
N LYS A 125 -19.08 17.12 -12.14
CA LYS A 125 -18.68 16.49 -10.87
C LYS A 125 -17.60 15.44 -11.07
N ARG A 126 -17.61 14.73 -12.20
CA ARG A 126 -16.54 13.79 -12.57
C ARG A 126 -15.21 14.52 -12.74
N GLN A 127 -15.18 15.61 -13.50
CA GLN A 127 -13.97 16.42 -13.68
C GLN A 127 -13.47 17.01 -12.35
N ALA A 128 -14.38 17.54 -11.52
CA ALA A 128 -14.03 18.04 -10.19
C ALA A 128 -13.46 16.93 -9.30
N TRP A 129 -14.02 15.72 -9.35
CA TRP A 129 -13.51 14.58 -8.58
C TRP A 129 -12.08 14.18 -9.00
N PHE A 130 -11.76 14.21 -10.30
CA PHE A 130 -10.39 13.96 -10.77
C PHE A 130 -9.42 15.10 -10.44
N ALA A 131 -9.90 16.35 -10.40
CA ALA A 131 -9.11 17.47 -9.89
C ALA A 131 -8.80 17.32 -8.40
N ASP A 132 -9.78 16.92 -7.58
CA ASP A 132 -9.59 16.59 -6.17
C ASP A 132 -8.69 15.35 -6.00
N LEU A 133 -8.74 14.40 -6.94
CA LEU A 133 -7.83 13.26 -6.97
C LEU A 133 -6.40 13.71 -7.28
N ALA A 134 -6.16 14.73 -8.10
CA ALA A 134 -4.81 15.25 -8.32
C ALA A 134 -4.27 16.00 -7.09
N ASN A 135 -5.15 16.61 -6.29
CA ASN A 135 -4.76 17.39 -5.13
C ASN A 135 -4.27 16.50 -3.95
N PRO A 136 -3.01 16.62 -3.51
CA PRO A 136 -2.47 15.86 -2.38
C PRO A 136 -3.15 16.20 -1.05
N GLU A 137 -3.68 17.42 -0.90
CA GLU A 137 -4.33 17.88 0.33
C GLU A 137 -5.71 17.21 0.55
N VAL A 138 -6.30 16.63 -0.50
CA VAL A 138 -7.58 15.93 -0.39
C VAL A 138 -7.36 14.48 0.03
N PRO A 139 -7.82 14.05 1.22
CA PRO A 139 -7.64 12.68 1.69
C PRO A 139 -8.45 11.65 0.89
N LEU A 140 -7.85 10.49 0.62
CA LEU A 140 -8.49 9.41 -0.15
C LEU A 140 -9.77 8.87 0.50
N HIS A 141 -9.90 8.89 1.83
CA HIS A 141 -11.11 8.43 2.52
C HIS A 141 -12.34 9.30 2.18
N LYS A 142 -12.14 10.59 1.83
CA LYS A 142 -13.23 11.46 1.38
C LYS A 142 -13.66 11.09 -0.04
N LEU A 143 -12.69 10.89 -0.93
CA LEU A 143 -12.93 10.51 -2.34
C LEU A 143 -13.58 9.13 -2.47
N GLY A 144 -13.23 8.19 -1.57
CA GLY A 144 -13.79 6.84 -1.52
C GLY A 144 -15.29 6.79 -1.20
N LYS A 145 -15.91 7.87 -0.74
CA LYS A 145 -17.36 7.92 -0.50
C LYS A 145 -18.18 8.03 -1.79
N SER A 146 -17.60 8.50 -2.88
CA SER A 146 -18.33 8.84 -4.11
C SER A 146 -17.47 8.59 -5.35
N VAL A 147 -17.09 7.35 -5.58
CA VAL A 147 -16.18 6.98 -6.68
C VAL A 147 -16.94 6.97 -8.02
N PRO A 148 -16.49 7.67 -9.07
CA PRO A 148 -17.23 7.76 -10.34
C PRO A 148 -17.30 6.43 -11.09
N HIS A 149 -18.48 6.05 -11.59
CA HIS A 149 -18.68 4.82 -12.38
C HIS A 149 -18.21 4.91 -13.85
N GLY A 150 -18.21 6.12 -14.43
CA GLY A 150 -18.14 6.31 -15.89
C GLY A 150 -16.75 6.36 -16.53
N ALA A 151 -15.66 6.46 -15.77
CA ALA A 151 -14.31 6.50 -16.32
C ALA A 151 -13.79 5.06 -16.53
N LYS A 152 -13.76 4.56 -17.76
CA LYS A 152 -13.29 3.19 -18.05
C LYS A 152 -12.31 3.16 -19.22
N GLY A 153 -11.43 2.17 -19.22
CA GLY A 153 -10.51 1.92 -20.33
C GLY A 153 -9.55 3.09 -20.57
N HIS A 154 -9.44 3.51 -21.84
CA HIS A 154 -8.59 4.64 -22.24
C HIS A 154 -9.06 5.98 -21.67
N ASP A 155 -10.37 6.20 -21.48
CA ASP A 155 -10.91 7.44 -20.89
C ASP A 155 -10.38 7.67 -19.47
N LEU A 156 -10.22 6.59 -18.69
CA LEU A 156 -9.59 6.68 -17.37
C LEU A 156 -8.12 7.11 -17.48
N LEU A 157 -7.35 6.55 -18.41
CA LEU A 157 -5.94 6.91 -18.61
C LEU A 157 -5.80 8.36 -19.07
N ASP A 158 -6.69 8.81 -19.96
CA ASP A 158 -6.76 10.19 -20.42
C ASP A 158 -7.11 11.16 -19.26
N LEU A 159 -8.08 10.82 -18.39
CA LEU A 159 -8.44 11.63 -17.22
C LEU A 159 -7.32 11.69 -16.17
N LEU A 160 -6.63 10.58 -15.92
CA LEU A 160 -5.50 10.54 -14.98
C LEU A 160 -4.33 11.40 -15.48
N GLN A 161 -4.14 11.48 -16.79
CA GLN A 161 -3.07 12.23 -17.43
C GLN A 161 -3.43 13.72 -17.59
N SER A 162 -4.69 14.05 -17.92
CA SER A 162 -5.12 15.43 -18.10
C SER A 162 -5.13 16.23 -16.79
N HIS A 163 -5.39 15.56 -15.67
CA HIS A 163 -5.35 16.15 -14.33
C HIS A 163 -3.99 15.99 -13.63
N ASP A 164 -2.98 15.41 -14.28
CA ASP A 164 -1.65 15.13 -13.71
C ASP A 164 -1.71 14.44 -12.34
N VAL A 165 -2.50 13.38 -12.25
CA VAL A 165 -2.73 12.66 -10.99
C VAL A 165 -1.44 11.97 -10.52
N ALA A 166 -1.08 12.13 -9.25
CA ALA A 166 0.08 11.44 -8.70
C ALA A 166 -0.04 9.89 -8.84
N ILE A 167 1.04 9.22 -9.26
CA ILE A 167 1.06 7.78 -9.56
C ILE A 167 0.48 6.90 -8.42
N PRO A 168 0.80 7.11 -7.13
CA PRO A 168 0.21 6.30 -6.05
C PRO A 168 -1.32 6.44 -5.95
N ARG A 169 -1.85 7.62 -6.28
CA ARG A 169 -3.30 7.89 -6.27
C ARG A 169 -3.99 7.28 -7.49
N ALA A 170 -3.33 7.30 -8.65
CA ALA A 170 -3.78 6.57 -9.84
C ALA A 170 -3.86 5.05 -9.59
N VAL A 171 -2.85 4.47 -8.95
CA VAL A 171 -2.84 3.06 -8.51
C VAL A 171 -4.01 2.76 -7.57
N TRP A 172 -4.26 3.65 -6.60
CA TRP A 172 -5.39 3.49 -5.67
C TRP A 172 -6.74 3.46 -6.42
N VAL A 173 -6.97 4.40 -7.34
CA VAL A 173 -8.21 4.42 -8.16
C VAL A 173 -8.37 3.15 -8.97
N LEU A 174 -7.30 2.72 -9.64
CA LEU A 174 -7.34 1.50 -10.45
C LEU A 174 -7.68 0.26 -9.60
N ARG A 175 -7.11 0.15 -8.39
CA ARG A 175 -7.44 -0.94 -7.46
C ARG A 175 -8.89 -0.88 -7.00
N VAL A 176 -9.40 0.30 -6.68
CA VAL A 176 -10.82 0.48 -6.32
C VAL A 176 -11.73 0.07 -7.47
N PHE A 177 -11.41 0.46 -8.69
CA PHE A 177 -12.21 0.12 -9.87
C PHE A 177 -12.17 -1.38 -10.13
N GLY A 178 -10.99 -1.99 -10.14
CA GLY A 178 -10.84 -3.43 -10.33
C GLY A 178 -11.49 -4.27 -9.23
N ALA A 179 -11.39 -3.85 -7.97
CA ALA A 179 -12.08 -4.50 -6.86
C ALA A 179 -13.60 -4.45 -7.04
N ASN A 180 -14.15 -3.31 -7.51
CA ASN A 180 -15.58 -3.16 -7.78
C ASN A 180 -16.05 -4.00 -8.98
N GLU A 181 -15.26 -4.09 -10.06
CA GLU A 181 -15.63 -4.92 -11.23
C GLU A 181 -15.56 -6.42 -10.92
N THR A 182 -14.57 -6.85 -10.12
CA THR A 182 -14.40 -8.26 -9.77
C THR A 182 -15.32 -8.72 -8.63
N ALA A 183 -15.82 -7.81 -7.77
CA ALA A 183 -16.65 -8.15 -6.62
C ALA A 183 -17.87 -9.02 -6.96
N GLY A 184 -18.59 -8.69 -8.05
CA GLY A 184 -19.77 -9.45 -8.50
C GLY A 184 -19.44 -10.75 -9.26
N LEU A 185 -18.18 -10.93 -9.69
CA LEU A 185 -17.74 -12.09 -10.45
C LEU A 185 -17.16 -13.19 -9.55
N ARG A 186 -16.65 -12.84 -8.36
CA ARG A 186 -15.97 -13.76 -7.42
C ARG A 186 -16.79 -14.96 -6.98
N ASN A 187 -18.11 -14.85 -6.98
CA ASN A 187 -19.01 -15.94 -6.59
C ASN A 187 -19.39 -16.87 -7.76
N LYS A 188 -18.91 -16.59 -8.98
CA LYS A 188 -19.20 -17.39 -10.16
C LYS A 188 -18.20 -18.54 -10.31
N PRO A 189 -18.62 -19.77 -10.66
CA PRO A 189 -17.71 -20.92 -10.82
C PRO A 189 -16.62 -20.73 -11.89
N SER A 190 -16.87 -19.91 -12.91
CA SER A 190 -15.92 -19.58 -13.98
C SER A 190 -14.99 -18.40 -13.66
N TYR A 191 -14.98 -17.91 -12.42
CA TYR A 191 -14.16 -16.78 -12.04
C TYR A 191 -12.67 -17.10 -12.16
N ASN A 192 -12.00 -16.42 -13.07
CA ASN A 192 -10.55 -16.42 -13.15
C ASN A 192 -9.99 -15.13 -12.52
N PRO A 193 -9.24 -15.21 -11.40
CA PRO A 193 -8.65 -14.05 -10.74
C PRO A 193 -7.72 -13.21 -11.63
N THR A 194 -7.08 -13.81 -12.65
CA THR A 194 -6.13 -13.11 -13.53
C THR A 194 -6.79 -12.48 -14.74
N GLN A 195 -8.08 -12.76 -14.99
CA GLN A 195 -8.78 -12.26 -16.17
C GLN A 195 -8.79 -10.74 -16.23
N TYR A 196 -9.05 -10.07 -15.10
CA TYR A 196 -9.10 -8.62 -15.04
C TYR A 196 -7.74 -7.97 -15.32
N SER A 197 -6.63 -8.55 -14.82
CA SER A 197 -5.28 -8.04 -15.10
C SER A 197 -4.86 -8.23 -16.55
N ILE A 198 -5.35 -9.29 -17.22
CA ILE A 198 -5.14 -9.54 -18.65
C ILE A 198 -5.94 -8.52 -19.48
N GLU A 199 -7.21 -8.32 -19.17
CA GLU A 199 -8.05 -7.30 -19.83
C GLU A 199 -7.47 -5.90 -19.66
N TRP A 200 -7.03 -5.57 -18.45
CA TRP A 200 -6.37 -4.30 -18.17
C TRP A 200 -5.04 -4.15 -18.92
N ALA A 201 -4.24 -5.22 -19.02
CA ALA A 201 -3.04 -5.22 -19.84
C ALA A 201 -3.35 -4.87 -21.31
N ASN A 202 -4.42 -5.43 -21.87
CA ASN A 202 -4.87 -5.12 -23.24
C ASN A 202 -5.31 -3.65 -23.40
N VAL A 203 -5.97 -3.08 -22.39
CA VAL A 203 -6.33 -1.65 -22.38
C VAL A 203 -5.07 -0.78 -22.35
N VAL A 204 -4.12 -1.05 -21.45
CA VAL A 204 -2.91 -0.22 -21.31
C VAL A 204 -2.05 -0.31 -22.58
N THR A 205 -1.85 -1.52 -23.11
CA THR A 205 -1.10 -1.74 -24.35
C THR A 205 -1.80 -1.15 -25.57
N GLY A 206 -3.14 -1.25 -25.64
CA GLY A 206 -3.94 -0.58 -26.66
C GLY A 206 -3.81 0.95 -26.62
N TYR A 207 -3.76 1.53 -25.42
CA TYR A 207 -3.58 2.97 -25.23
C TYR A 207 -2.19 3.43 -25.67
N LEU A 208 -1.14 2.71 -25.29
CA LEU A 208 0.23 2.98 -25.74
C LEU A 208 0.37 2.81 -27.25
N LYS A 209 -0.25 1.77 -27.82
CA LYS A 209 -0.30 1.55 -29.27
C LYS A 209 -0.94 2.74 -29.98
N LYS A 210 -2.07 3.26 -29.47
CA LYS A 210 -2.73 4.46 -30.00
C LYS A 210 -1.79 5.68 -29.97
N GLN A 211 -1.12 5.93 -28.85
CA GLN A 211 -0.15 7.02 -28.73
C GLN A 211 1.04 6.87 -29.71
N LEU A 212 1.54 5.65 -29.91
CA LEU A 212 2.61 5.38 -30.88
C LEU A 212 2.15 5.61 -32.32
N TYR A 213 0.90 5.29 -32.67
CA TYR A 213 0.37 5.57 -34.01
C TYR A 213 0.21 7.06 -34.31
N GLU A 214 0.13 7.92 -33.31
CA GLU A 214 0.16 9.39 -33.50
C GLU A 214 1.54 9.86 -34.05
N ILE A 215 2.60 9.06 -33.88
CA ILE A 215 3.96 9.29 -34.44
C ILE A 215 4.05 8.84 -35.92
N ALA A 216 2.94 8.83 -36.66
CA ALA A 216 2.94 8.37 -38.04
C ALA A 216 3.92 9.18 -38.92
N LEU A 217 4.76 8.47 -39.67
CA LEU A 217 5.55 9.04 -40.75
C LEU A 217 4.63 9.52 -41.88
N PRO A 218 5.02 10.56 -42.64
CA PRO A 218 4.28 10.95 -43.84
C PRO A 218 4.14 9.75 -44.77
N SER A 219 2.89 9.36 -45.07
CA SER A 219 2.64 8.39 -46.14
C SER A 219 3.01 9.06 -47.47
N ALA A 220 3.63 8.31 -48.38
CA ALA A 220 3.99 8.81 -49.71
C ALA A 220 2.78 9.50 -50.37
N PRO A 221 2.97 10.64 -51.08
CA PRO A 221 1.88 11.36 -51.72
C PRO A 221 1.11 10.42 -52.65
N ARG A 222 -0.17 10.20 -52.36
CA ARG A 222 -1.05 9.53 -53.31
C ARG A 222 -1.39 10.54 -54.42
N PRO A 223 -1.32 10.17 -55.71
CA PRO A 223 -1.73 11.06 -56.79
C PRO A 223 -3.16 11.56 -56.54
N GLY A 224 -3.33 12.87 -56.40
CA GLY A 224 -4.65 13.51 -56.23
C GLY A 224 -4.97 14.11 -54.85
N LEU A 225 -4.11 13.98 -53.84
CA LEU A 225 -4.29 14.67 -52.55
C LEU A 225 -3.48 15.96 -52.45
N ASN A 226 -4.12 17.03 -51.96
CA ASN A 226 -3.54 18.36 -51.81
C ASN A 226 -2.35 18.31 -50.81
N ILE A 227 -1.14 18.59 -51.30
CA ILE A 227 0.16 18.40 -50.62
C ILE A 227 0.22 19.10 -49.24
N LYS A 228 -0.58 20.14 -48.99
CA LYS A 228 -0.57 20.87 -47.71
C LYS A 228 -1.25 20.13 -46.54
N GLN A 229 -2.08 19.11 -46.79
CA GLN A 229 -2.80 18.38 -45.74
C GLN A 229 -2.16 17.03 -45.37
N THR A 230 -1.10 16.61 -46.06
CA THR A 230 -0.49 15.27 -45.89
C THR A 230 0.63 15.23 -44.83
N PHE A 231 1.01 16.37 -44.24
CA PHE A 231 2.25 16.52 -43.46
C PHE A 231 2.07 17.12 -42.05
N LYS A 232 1.23 16.54 -41.19
CA LYS A 232 1.23 16.90 -39.77
C LYS A 232 1.39 15.66 -38.88
N GLY A 233 2.63 15.22 -38.72
CA GLY A 233 2.98 14.28 -37.65
C GLY A 233 2.92 14.99 -36.30
N VAL A 234 2.51 14.30 -35.23
CA VAL A 234 2.34 14.92 -33.89
C VAL A 234 3.65 15.51 -33.34
N LEU A 235 4.79 15.06 -33.87
CA LEU A 235 6.14 15.51 -33.50
C LEU A 235 6.66 16.68 -34.35
N SER A 236 5.92 17.13 -35.36
CA SER A 236 6.36 18.17 -36.29
C SER A 236 6.24 19.58 -35.70
N GLU A 237 5.21 19.85 -34.89
CA GLU A 237 5.02 21.14 -34.21
C GLU A 237 5.58 21.07 -32.77
N PRO A 238 6.26 22.11 -32.26
CA PRO A 238 6.94 22.07 -30.97
C PRO A 238 5.96 21.87 -29.79
N GLU A 239 4.83 22.59 -29.80
CA GLU A 239 3.83 22.49 -28.73
C GLU A 239 3.08 21.15 -28.73
N SER A 240 2.80 20.57 -29.90
CA SER A 240 2.16 19.27 -30.00
C SER A 240 3.11 18.16 -29.56
N ARG A 241 4.40 18.31 -29.90
CA ARG A 241 5.47 17.41 -29.47
C ARG A 241 5.61 17.39 -27.96
N GLU A 242 5.67 18.55 -27.30
CA GLU A 242 5.80 18.62 -25.83
C GLU A 242 4.59 18.00 -25.13
N ARG A 243 3.37 18.31 -25.59
CA ARG A 243 2.14 17.70 -25.07
C ARG A 243 2.14 16.18 -25.22
N TRP A 244 2.53 15.68 -26.40
CA TRP A 244 2.61 14.25 -26.65
C TRP A 244 3.68 13.59 -25.77
N ILE A 245 4.87 14.17 -25.64
CA ILE A 245 5.96 13.66 -24.80
C ILE A 245 5.51 13.58 -23.34
N SER A 246 4.87 14.63 -22.82
CA SER A 246 4.37 14.66 -21.44
C SER A 246 3.35 13.53 -21.21
N ARG A 247 2.39 13.38 -22.12
CA ARG A 247 1.37 12.32 -22.09
C ARG A 247 1.98 10.92 -22.16
N PHE A 248 2.90 10.69 -23.09
CA PHE A 248 3.58 9.41 -23.27
C PHE A 248 4.44 9.08 -22.04
N ALA A 249 5.22 10.03 -21.54
CA ALA A 249 6.06 9.85 -20.35
C ALA A 249 5.24 9.51 -19.10
N TYR A 250 4.10 10.19 -18.89
CA TYR A 250 3.19 9.86 -17.80
C TYR A 250 2.59 8.46 -17.95
N SER A 251 2.20 8.07 -19.17
CA SER A 251 1.70 6.73 -19.48
C SER A 251 2.73 5.64 -19.18
N LEU A 252 4.01 5.88 -19.48
CA LEU A 252 5.10 4.98 -19.13
C LEU A 252 5.34 4.89 -17.61
N LYS A 253 5.24 6.01 -16.88
CA LYS A 253 5.33 6.00 -15.40
C LYS A 253 4.22 5.16 -14.77
N LEU A 254 3.00 5.27 -15.30
CA LEU A 254 1.87 4.43 -14.88
C LEU A 254 2.12 2.96 -15.22
N LEU A 255 2.51 2.66 -16.46
CA LEU A 255 2.81 1.30 -16.91
C LEU A 255 3.84 0.62 -16.00
N ARG A 256 4.97 1.28 -15.72
CA ARG A 256 6.03 0.75 -14.84
C ARG A 256 5.48 0.35 -13.48
N THR A 257 4.66 1.22 -12.89
CA THR A 257 4.08 0.97 -11.57
C THR A 257 3.03 -0.13 -11.62
N PHE A 258 2.18 -0.14 -12.64
CA PHE A 258 1.18 -1.19 -12.84
C PHE A 258 1.81 -2.56 -13.09
N TYR A 259 2.92 -2.61 -13.84
CA TYR A 259 3.69 -3.83 -14.09
C TYR A 259 4.36 -4.35 -12.81
N ARG A 260 5.02 -3.46 -12.05
CA ARG A 260 5.69 -3.82 -10.78
C ARG A 260 4.70 -4.34 -9.74
N GLU A 261 3.53 -3.71 -9.64
CA GLU A 261 2.49 -4.08 -8.67
C GLU A 261 1.55 -5.19 -9.15
N GLY A 262 1.79 -5.79 -10.33
CA GLY A 262 1.00 -6.91 -10.86
C GLY A 262 -0.42 -6.54 -11.28
N LEU A 263 -0.69 -5.25 -11.53
CA LEU A 263 -1.98 -4.78 -12.03
C LEU A 263 -2.16 -5.04 -13.53
N VAL A 264 -1.04 -5.02 -14.27
CA VAL A 264 -0.95 -5.43 -15.67
C VAL A 264 -0.35 -6.83 -15.71
N ASP A 265 -1.00 -7.76 -16.40
CA ASP A 265 -0.44 -9.10 -16.61
C ASP A 265 0.89 -9.01 -17.38
N ARG A 266 1.93 -9.60 -16.79
CA ARG A 266 3.30 -9.53 -17.34
C ARG A 266 3.39 -10.22 -18.69
N LYS A 267 2.82 -11.43 -18.84
CA LYS A 267 2.94 -12.20 -20.07
C LYS A 267 2.23 -11.49 -21.23
N THR A 268 1.01 -11.01 -21.00
CA THR A 268 0.24 -10.25 -21.99
C THR A 268 0.99 -9.01 -22.45
N PHE A 269 1.56 -8.25 -21.52
CA PHE A 269 2.35 -7.06 -21.85
C PHE A 269 3.61 -7.38 -22.67
N LEU A 270 4.40 -8.38 -22.26
CA LEU A 270 5.63 -8.73 -22.95
C LEU A 270 5.37 -9.30 -24.36
N VAL A 271 4.32 -10.10 -24.54
CA VAL A 271 3.89 -10.59 -25.86
C VAL A 271 3.55 -9.41 -26.78
N TRP A 272 2.76 -8.44 -26.28
CA TRP A 272 2.43 -7.24 -27.03
C TRP A 272 3.68 -6.44 -27.41
N LEU A 273 4.65 -6.30 -26.50
CA LEU A 273 5.87 -5.54 -26.76
C LEU A 273 6.71 -6.15 -27.89
N VAL A 274 6.86 -7.48 -27.92
CA VAL A 274 7.51 -8.19 -29.04
C VAL A 274 6.77 -7.95 -30.35
N GLN A 275 5.44 -8.10 -30.35
CA GLN A 275 4.62 -7.87 -31.55
C GLN A 275 4.72 -6.42 -32.02
N GLN A 276 4.76 -5.47 -31.09
CA GLN A 276 4.89 -4.05 -31.39
C GLN A 276 6.25 -3.72 -32.02
N MET A 277 7.32 -4.38 -31.59
CA MET A 277 8.66 -4.24 -32.20
C MET A 277 8.69 -4.76 -33.65
N ALA A 278 7.92 -5.80 -33.96
CA ALA A 278 7.82 -6.32 -35.33
C ALA A 278 7.08 -5.33 -36.26
N ILE A 279 6.03 -4.67 -35.78
CA ILE A 279 5.16 -3.81 -36.61
C ILE A 279 5.53 -2.33 -36.59
N CYS A 280 6.39 -1.86 -35.67
CA CYS A 280 6.69 -0.44 -35.55
C CYS A 280 7.39 0.11 -36.81
N ASN A 281 7.07 1.35 -37.17
CA ASN A 281 7.81 2.07 -38.20
C ASN A 281 9.14 2.61 -37.65
N LEU A 282 10.02 3.14 -38.52
CA LEU A 282 11.35 3.61 -38.12
C LEU A 282 11.29 4.77 -37.09
N ALA A 283 10.30 5.64 -37.16
CA ALA A 283 10.13 6.74 -36.19
C ALA A 283 9.67 6.24 -34.81
N GLN A 284 8.86 5.17 -34.78
CA GLN A 284 8.40 4.51 -33.55
C GLN A 284 9.49 3.60 -32.95
N ALA A 285 10.37 3.05 -33.79
CA ALA A 285 11.38 2.06 -33.40
C ALA A 285 12.23 2.57 -32.23
N GLY A 286 12.65 3.84 -32.23
CA GLY A 286 13.42 4.41 -31.11
C GLY A 286 12.71 4.31 -29.76
N PHE A 287 11.39 4.56 -29.72
CA PHE A 287 10.60 4.47 -28.49
C PHE A 287 10.38 3.01 -28.07
N VAL A 288 10.05 2.14 -29.04
CA VAL A 288 9.77 0.72 -28.77
C VAL A 288 11.04 -0.01 -28.34
N THR A 289 12.19 0.26 -28.97
CA THR A 289 13.48 -0.32 -28.58
C THR A 289 13.85 0.07 -27.15
N ARG A 290 13.55 1.30 -26.70
CA ARG A 290 13.78 1.69 -25.30
C ARG A 290 12.89 0.94 -24.32
N LEU A 291 11.64 0.65 -24.69
CA LEU A 291 10.77 -0.20 -23.88
C LEU A 291 11.26 -1.65 -23.86
N VAL A 292 11.69 -2.19 -25.01
CA VAL A 292 12.28 -3.53 -25.09
C VAL A 292 13.51 -3.63 -24.18
N ASP A 293 14.39 -2.64 -24.21
CA ASP A 293 15.59 -2.58 -23.37
C ASP A 293 15.23 -2.58 -21.87
N GLU A 294 14.23 -1.78 -21.47
CA GLU A 294 13.78 -1.70 -20.08
C GLU A 294 13.20 -3.03 -19.54
N TYR A 295 12.54 -3.81 -20.40
CA TYR A 295 11.89 -5.08 -20.01
C TYR A 295 12.65 -6.33 -20.51
N LEU A 296 13.89 -6.16 -20.99
CA LEU A 296 14.62 -7.22 -21.68
C LEU A 296 14.85 -8.45 -20.79
N ASP A 297 15.30 -8.24 -19.55
CA ASP A 297 15.58 -9.32 -18.61
C ASP A 297 14.36 -10.22 -18.41
N ASP A 298 13.19 -9.61 -18.19
CA ASP A 298 11.93 -10.32 -18.03
C ASP A 298 11.53 -11.07 -19.31
N MET A 299 11.76 -10.49 -20.49
CA MET A 299 11.48 -11.15 -21.78
C MET A 299 12.37 -12.37 -21.99
N LEU A 300 13.66 -12.28 -21.64
CA LEU A 300 14.63 -13.36 -21.81
C LEU A 300 14.37 -14.55 -20.89
N THR A 301 13.66 -14.35 -19.77
CA THR A 301 13.18 -15.48 -18.96
C THR A 301 12.18 -16.38 -19.72
N ILE A 302 11.46 -15.81 -20.69
CA ILE A 302 10.45 -16.53 -21.49
C ILE A 302 11.06 -16.88 -22.84
N ARG A 303 11.58 -18.10 -22.97
CA ARG A 303 12.24 -18.59 -24.21
C ARG A 303 11.41 -18.40 -25.48
N ALA A 304 10.08 -18.50 -25.38
CA ALA A 304 9.17 -18.32 -26.52
C ALA A 304 9.18 -16.89 -27.10
N LEU A 305 9.59 -15.88 -26.32
CA LEU A 305 9.64 -14.48 -26.75
C LEU A 305 11.01 -14.08 -27.33
N ALA A 306 12.09 -14.77 -26.94
CA ALA A 306 13.45 -14.41 -27.32
C ALA A 306 13.69 -14.48 -28.85
N ARG A 307 13.25 -15.57 -29.50
CA ARG A 307 13.43 -15.74 -30.95
C ARG A 307 12.63 -14.70 -31.77
N PRO A 308 11.31 -14.51 -31.55
CA PRO A 308 10.56 -13.50 -32.29
C PRO A 308 11.07 -12.07 -32.05
N LEU A 309 11.57 -11.78 -30.84
CA LEU A 309 12.21 -10.50 -30.55
C LEU A 309 13.48 -10.29 -31.38
N ALA A 310 14.37 -11.29 -31.42
CA ALA A 310 15.60 -11.23 -32.20
C ALA A 310 15.31 -11.04 -33.70
N GLU A 311 14.34 -11.80 -34.25
CA GLU A 311 13.91 -11.68 -35.64
C GLU A 311 13.35 -10.27 -35.95
N ALA A 312 12.53 -9.72 -35.05
CA ALA A 312 11.99 -8.37 -35.18
C ALA A 312 13.11 -7.31 -35.16
N CYS A 313 14.05 -7.40 -34.22
CA CYS A 313 15.19 -6.49 -34.12
C CYS A 313 16.10 -6.56 -35.35
N LEU A 314 16.40 -7.76 -35.86
CA LEU A 314 17.21 -7.93 -37.07
C LEU A 314 16.53 -7.34 -38.31
N THR A 315 15.21 -7.53 -38.43
CA THR A 315 14.41 -6.95 -39.52
C THR A 315 14.50 -5.42 -39.48
N LYS A 316 14.32 -4.80 -38.31
CA LYS A 316 14.44 -3.33 -38.16
C LYS A 316 15.86 -2.82 -38.39
N LEU A 317 16.87 -3.56 -37.97
CA LEU A 317 18.26 -3.22 -38.22
C LEU A 317 18.59 -3.29 -39.73
N ALA A 318 18.03 -4.25 -40.45
CA ALA A 318 18.14 -4.32 -41.91
C ALA A 318 17.44 -3.13 -42.60
N GLU A 319 16.25 -2.73 -42.13
CA GLU A 319 15.55 -1.52 -42.63
C GLU A 319 16.39 -0.25 -42.42
N VAL A 320 16.98 -0.07 -41.23
CA VAL A 320 17.87 1.06 -40.91
C VAL A 320 19.09 1.07 -41.82
N ARG A 321 19.77 -0.07 -41.98
CA ARG A 321 20.95 -0.18 -42.86
C ARG A 321 20.60 0.11 -44.31
N GLY A 322 19.47 -0.41 -44.80
CA GLY A 322 19.00 -0.16 -46.17
C GLY A 322 18.69 1.32 -46.45
N PHE A 323 18.25 2.07 -45.43
CA PHE A 323 18.05 3.51 -45.54
C PHE A 323 19.38 4.28 -45.67
N VAL A 324 20.37 3.93 -44.85
CA VAL A 324 21.71 4.56 -44.87
C VAL A 324 22.41 4.35 -46.21
N THR A 325 22.37 3.13 -46.77
CA THR A 325 23.00 2.83 -48.06
C THR A 325 22.35 3.60 -49.21
N ARG A 326 21.03 3.81 -49.18
CA ARG A 326 20.31 4.58 -50.20
C ARG A 326 20.65 6.08 -50.14
N GLN A 327 20.80 6.65 -48.95
CA GLN A 327 21.22 8.05 -48.81
C GLN A 327 22.62 8.31 -49.37
N ILE A 328 23.54 7.35 -49.25
CA ILE A 328 24.90 7.47 -49.78
C ILE A 328 24.90 7.43 -51.32
N CYS A 329 24.10 6.55 -51.94
CA CYS A 329 23.97 6.50 -53.40
C CYS A 329 23.25 7.71 -54.04
N PHE A 330 22.56 8.54 -53.28
CA PHE A 330 21.96 9.79 -53.79
C PHE A 330 22.90 11.00 -53.68
N ILE A 331 24.07 10.86 -53.06
CA ILE A 331 25.05 11.94 -52.83
C ILE A 331 26.31 11.77 -53.70
N THR A 332 26.41 10.69 -54.47
CA THR A 332 27.45 10.45 -55.50
C THR A 332 26.86 10.55 -56.89
#